data_AF-A0A7S0R3R5-F1
#
_entry.id   AF-A0A7S0R3R5-F1
#
_cell.length_a   1.000
_cell.length_b   1.000
_cell.length_c   1.000
_cell.angle_alpha   90.00
_cell.angle_beta   90.00
_cell.angle_gamma   90.00
#
_symmetry.space_group_name_H-M   'P 1'
#
loop_
_entity.id
_entity.type
_entity.pdbx_description
1 polymer ?
#
loop_
_entity_poly.entity_id
_entity_poly.type
_entity_poly.pdbx_seq_one_letter_code
_entity_poly.pdbx_strand_id
1 'polypeptide(L)'
;GRAPAPPAAPAAPPAAAGTPADQNQDRFTISVAFTGPDGETSSVAFTTFRRTQIQQIVDSAMAFFKITPSVAQPQLVCSTNKNVLSYTPTSTVDDLQLTKPERQALELVLQDEEPEVVFPIRDQYGNEDVLHARLYHPFLDAVKRLAEPTDTGIVVQQAGQQGQQTVPEIDLYRASDVSPISLQNSPAACGLQGGEQLLVYKFGRASREHWQQKGLPDASKPITFSGLYISDYKNQFQGRPVFRHDLSMPLEPLLAAYCKWRGID
;
A
#
# COMPACT_ATOMS: atom_id res chain seq x y z
N GLY A 1 71.49 -59.52 -16.91
CA GLY A 1 71.61 -58.22 -16.22
C GLY A 1 70.38 -57.39 -16.51
N ARG A 2 69.58 -57.09 -15.49
CA ARG A 2 68.45 -56.16 -15.57
C ARG A 2 68.39 -55.47 -14.20
N ALA A 3 68.58 -54.16 -14.19
CA ALA A 3 68.66 -53.34 -12.98
C ALA A 3 67.29 -53.28 -12.26
N PRO A 4 67.27 -53.13 -10.91
CA PRO A 4 66.04 -53.00 -10.15
C PRO A 4 65.36 -51.64 -10.39
N ALA A 5 64.02 -51.66 -10.42
CA ALA A 5 63.19 -50.46 -10.58
C ALA A 5 63.21 -49.57 -9.32
N PRO A 6 63.17 -48.23 -9.48
CA PRO A 6 63.13 -47.30 -8.36
C PRO A 6 61.76 -47.31 -7.63
N PRO A 7 61.73 -46.89 -6.35
CA PRO A 7 60.54 -46.96 -5.49
C PRO A 7 59.42 -46.00 -5.91
N ALA A 8 58.18 -46.41 -5.63
CA ALA A 8 56.96 -45.65 -5.89
C ALA A 8 56.97 -44.28 -5.19
N ALA A 9 56.56 -43.25 -5.94
CA ALA A 9 56.39 -41.89 -5.43
C ALA A 9 55.29 -41.81 -4.35
N PRO A 10 55.42 -40.92 -3.35
CA PRO A 10 54.42 -40.79 -2.28
C PRO A 10 53.09 -40.27 -2.83
N ALA A 11 52.00 -40.83 -2.30
CA ALA A 11 50.64 -40.43 -2.60
C ALA A 11 50.43 -38.93 -2.29
N ALA A 12 49.87 -38.20 -3.26
CA ALA A 12 49.42 -36.83 -3.06
C ALA A 12 48.32 -36.79 -1.99
N PRO A 13 48.30 -35.82 -1.06
CA PRO A 13 47.23 -35.67 -0.10
C PRO A 13 45.90 -35.42 -0.82
N PRO A 14 44.76 -35.90 -0.27
CA PRO A 14 43.46 -35.69 -0.89
C PRO A 14 43.18 -34.19 -0.96
N ALA A 15 43.01 -33.68 -2.18
CA ALA A 15 42.42 -32.38 -2.40
C ALA A 15 41.07 -32.37 -1.66
N ALA A 16 40.94 -31.46 -0.71
CA ALA A 16 39.72 -31.26 0.05
C ALA A 16 38.57 -31.12 -0.95
N ALA A 17 37.72 -32.13 -1.01
CA ALA A 17 36.40 -32.01 -1.58
C ALA A 17 35.73 -30.91 -0.77
N GLY A 18 35.66 -29.71 -1.37
CA GLY A 18 34.86 -28.63 -0.83
C GLY A 18 33.45 -29.16 -0.70
N THR A 19 33.04 -29.44 0.54
CA THR A 19 31.65 -29.56 0.91
C THR A 19 30.93 -28.36 0.29
N PRO A 20 29.83 -28.52 -0.48
CA PRO A 20 29.02 -27.39 -0.89
C PRO A 20 28.27 -26.89 0.36
N ALA A 21 28.99 -26.21 1.24
CA ALA A 21 28.42 -25.47 2.35
C ALA A 21 27.78 -24.20 1.77
N ASP A 22 26.50 -24.00 2.09
CA ASP A 22 25.78 -22.71 2.05
C ASP A 22 25.22 -22.12 0.75
N GLN A 23 24.76 -22.94 -0.22
CA GLN A 23 23.84 -22.42 -1.28
C GLN A 23 22.35 -22.69 -1.04
N ASN A 24 21.99 -23.34 0.08
CA ASN A 24 20.61 -23.67 0.41
C ASN A 24 19.96 -22.71 1.42
N GLN A 25 20.67 -21.66 1.89
CA GLN A 25 20.18 -20.77 2.95
C GLN A 25 19.37 -19.56 2.46
N ASP A 26 19.23 -19.31 1.15
CA ASP A 26 18.53 -18.13 0.63
C ASP A 26 17.57 -18.44 -0.53
N ARG A 27 16.91 -19.61 -0.50
CA ARG A 27 15.86 -19.96 -1.46
C ARG A 27 14.48 -19.65 -0.89
N PHE A 28 13.67 -18.92 -1.66
CA PHE A 28 12.29 -18.57 -1.32
C PHE A 28 11.36 -19.12 -2.40
N THR A 29 10.12 -19.45 -2.02
CA THR A 29 9.10 -19.83 -3.00
C THR A 29 8.10 -18.70 -3.11
N ILE A 30 7.95 -18.13 -4.31
CA ILE A 30 6.92 -17.12 -4.59
C ILE A 30 5.84 -17.80 -5.40
N SER A 31 4.59 -17.70 -4.92
CA SER A 31 3.42 -18.20 -5.63
C SER A 31 2.73 -17.04 -6.33
N VAL A 32 2.47 -17.16 -7.63
CA VAL A 32 1.74 -16.17 -8.41
C VAL A 32 0.45 -16.83 -8.89
N ALA A 33 -0.69 -16.24 -8.54
CA ALA A 33 -2.00 -16.62 -9.04
C ALA A 33 -2.44 -15.64 -10.13
N PHE A 34 -3.14 -16.14 -11.14
CA PHE A 34 -3.78 -15.33 -12.18
C PHE A 34 -5.21 -15.82 -12.35
N THR A 35 -6.16 -14.89 -12.43
CA THR A 35 -7.55 -15.21 -12.76
C THR A 35 -7.80 -14.79 -14.19
N GLY A 36 -8.07 -15.77 -15.05
CA GLY A 36 -8.34 -15.53 -16.46
C GLY A 36 -9.68 -14.82 -16.70
N PRO A 37 -9.93 -14.37 -17.93
CA PRO A 37 -11.18 -13.71 -18.32
C PRO A 37 -12.41 -14.62 -18.24
N ASP A 38 -12.21 -15.94 -18.21
CA ASP A 38 -13.24 -16.96 -17.95
C ASP A 38 -13.54 -17.16 -16.46
N GLY A 39 -12.83 -16.46 -15.57
CA GLY A 39 -12.94 -16.57 -14.12
C GLY A 39 -12.19 -17.75 -13.53
N GLU A 40 -11.42 -18.51 -14.32
CA GLU A 40 -10.62 -19.61 -13.81
C GLU A 40 -9.33 -19.07 -13.16
N THR A 41 -9.11 -19.42 -11.89
CA THR A 41 -7.88 -19.07 -11.18
C THR A 41 -6.86 -20.20 -11.29
N SER A 42 -5.71 -19.88 -11.88
CA SER A 42 -4.54 -20.76 -11.95
C SER A 42 -3.39 -20.19 -11.11
N SER A 43 -2.51 -21.05 -10.59
CA SER A 43 -1.34 -20.62 -9.83
C SER A 43 -0.06 -21.34 -10.25
N VAL A 44 1.06 -20.64 -10.09
CA VAL A 44 2.42 -21.14 -10.37
C VAL A 44 3.34 -20.74 -9.23
N ALA A 45 4.24 -21.63 -8.83
CA ALA A 45 5.23 -21.38 -7.80
C ALA A 45 6.65 -21.33 -8.40
N PHE A 46 7.40 -20.28 -8.07
CA PHE A 46 8.78 -20.07 -8.50
C PHE A 46 9.72 -20.17 -7.30
N THR A 47 10.73 -21.04 -7.40
CA THR A 47 11.87 -21.02 -6.48
C THR A 47 12.82 -19.91 -6.88
N THR A 48 13.10 -18.99 -5.98
CA THR A 48 13.82 -17.74 -6.24
C THR A 48 14.86 -17.44 -5.16
N PHE A 49 15.67 -16.41 -5.37
CA PHE A 49 16.68 -15.91 -4.44
C PHE A 49 16.43 -14.41 -4.16
N ARG A 50 17.04 -13.87 -3.10
CA ARG A 50 16.91 -12.45 -2.71
C ARG A 50 17.14 -11.46 -3.85
N ARG A 51 18.12 -11.74 -4.71
CA ARG A 51 18.56 -10.88 -5.82
C ARG A 51 17.83 -11.13 -7.13
N THR A 52 16.91 -12.10 -7.18
CA THR A 52 16.12 -12.31 -8.39
C THR A 52 15.31 -11.06 -8.69
N GLN A 53 15.31 -10.64 -9.94
CA GLN A 53 14.57 -9.47 -10.38
C GLN A 53 13.07 -9.78 -10.41
N ILE A 54 12.25 -8.84 -9.96
CA ILE A 54 10.80 -8.96 -10.01
C ILE A 54 10.32 -9.10 -11.46
N GLN A 55 10.95 -8.39 -12.40
CA GLN A 55 10.64 -8.50 -13.81
C GLN A 55 10.78 -9.94 -14.34
N GLN A 56 11.80 -10.68 -13.90
CA GLN A 56 11.97 -12.08 -14.30
C GLN A 56 10.83 -12.98 -13.81
N ILE A 57 10.30 -12.71 -12.61
CA ILE A 57 9.14 -13.42 -12.06
C ILE A 57 7.89 -13.11 -12.88
N VAL A 58 7.69 -11.82 -13.22
CA VAL A 58 6.56 -11.37 -14.03
C VAL A 58 6.60 -11.98 -15.42
N ASP A 59 7.74 -11.91 -16.11
CA ASP A 59 7.90 -12.47 -17.45
C ASP A 59 7.66 -13.99 -17.45
N SER A 60 8.16 -14.70 -16.42
CA SER A 60 7.95 -16.14 -16.26
C SER A 60 6.48 -16.48 -15.98
N ALA A 61 5.79 -15.69 -15.16
CA ALA A 61 4.36 -15.86 -14.88
C ALA A 61 3.52 -15.61 -16.13
N MET A 62 3.78 -14.52 -16.85
CA MET A 62 3.12 -14.18 -18.11
C MET A 62 3.30 -15.29 -19.15
N ALA A 63 4.51 -15.82 -19.29
CA ALA A 63 4.79 -16.95 -20.19
C ALA A 63 4.04 -18.23 -19.77
N PHE A 64 3.99 -18.53 -18.47
CA PHE A 64 3.27 -19.70 -17.94
C PHE A 64 1.77 -19.60 -18.20
N PHE A 65 1.17 -18.44 -17.92
CA PHE A 65 -0.26 -18.17 -18.17
C PHE A 65 -0.58 -17.87 -19.63
N LYS A 66 0.43 -17.86 -20.52
CA LYS A 66 0.29 -17.59 -21.96
C LYS A 66 -0.31 -16.20 -22.26
N ILE A 67 0.02 -15.22 -21.43
CA ILE A 67 -0.43 -13.83 -21.57
C ILE A 67 0.55 -13.09 -22.50
N THR A 68 0.03 -12.40 -23.51
CA THR A 68 0.86 -11.68 -24.48
C THR A 68 1.15 -10.26 -23.99
N PRO A 69 2.43 -9.83 -23.84
CA PRO A 69 2.79 -8.53 -23.26
C PRO A 69 2.29 -7.31 -24.04
N SER A 70 1.95 -7.47 -25.32
CA SER A 70 1.48 -6.37 -26.16
C SER A 70 0.05 -5.92 -25.87
N VAL A 71 -0.71 -6.70 -25.11
CA VAL A 71 -2.15 -6.49 -24.91
C VAL A 71 -2.46 -5.90 -23.53
N ALA A 72 -1.63 -6.12 -22.51
CA ALA A 72 -1.90 -5.65 -21.16
C ALA A 72 -0.63 -5.41 -20.35
N GLN A 73 -0.64 -4.34 -19.53
CA GLN A 73 0.41 -4.11 -18.55
C GLN A 73 0.16 -4.95 -17.30
N PRO A 74 1.04 -5.91 -16.96
CA PRO A 74 0.87 -6.72 -15.76
C PRO A 74 1.20 -5.91 -14.50
N GLN A 75 0.42 -6.15 -13.46
CA GLN A 75 0.65 -5.65 -12.11
C GLN A 75 0.71 -6.84 -11.15
N LEU A 76 1.57 -6.74 -10.15
CA LEU A 76 1.61 -7.69 -9.05
C LEU A 76 0.89 -7.10 -7.85
N VAL A 77 -0.08 -7.82 -7.33
CA VAL A 77 -0.81 -7.52 -6.10
C VAL A 77 -0.37 -8.51 -5.03
N CYS A 78 -0.09 -8.06 -3.82
CA CYS A 78 0.19 -9.00 -2.73
C CYS A 78 -1.13 -9.58 -2.20
N SER A 79 -1.27 -10.91 -2.21
CA SER A 79 -2.53 -11.58 -1.85
C SER A 79 -2.98 -11.30 -0.41
N THR A 80 -2.03 -11.06 0.50
CA THR A 80 -2.31 -10.84 1.92
C THR A 80 -2.86 -9.46 2.21
N ASN A 81 -2.25 -8.41 1.65
CA ASN A 81 -2.65 -7.04 1.93
C ASN A 81 -3.42 -6.39 0.76
N LYS A 82 -3.64 -7.11 -0.34
CA LYS A 82 -4.39 -6.69 -1.53
C LYS A 82 -3.96 -5.34 -2.11
N ASN A 83 -2.70 -4.96 -1.93
CA ASN A 83 -2.13 -3.76 -2.52
C ASN A 83 -1.26 -4.11 -3.72
N VAL A 84 -1.33 -3.28 -4.76
CA VAL A 84 -0.37 -3.31 -5.88
C VAL A 84 1.04 -3.06 -5.36
N LEU A 85 1.99 -3.86 -5.85
CA LEU A 85 3.41 -3.72 -5.61
C LEU A 85 4.01 -2.77 -6.65
N SER A 86 4.55 -1.65 -6.19
CA SER A 86 5.33 -0.75 -7.04
C SER A 86 6.77 -1.25 -7.15
N TYR A 87 7.24 -1.48 -8.36
CA TYR A 87 8.62 -1.92 -8.63
C TYR A 87 9.15 -1.32 -9.92
N THR A 88 10.48 -1.30 -10.05
CA THR A 88 11.19 -0.96 -11.29
C THR A 88 11.76 -2.23 -11.93
N PRO A 89 12.20 -2.19 -13.19
CA PRO A 89 12.81 -3.36 -13.84
C PRO A 89 14.04 -3.93 -13.09
N THR A 90 14.67 -3.13 -12.23
CA THR A 90 15.84 -3.54 -11.43
C THR A 90 15.47 -3.96 -10.00
N SER A 91 14.22 -3.80 -9.58
CA SER A 91 13.78 -4.21 -8.25
C SER A 91 13.91 -5.72 -8.07
N THR A 92 14.27 -6.11 -6.85
CA THR A 92 14.53 -7.50 -6.46
C THR A 92 13.51 -8.01 -5.45
N VAL A 93 13.51 -9.32 -5.24
CA VAL A 93 12.72 -10.02 -4.19
C VAL A 93 12.96 -9.39 -2.81
N ASP A 94 14.19 -9.01 -2.49
CA ASP A 94 14.53 -8.41 -1.20
C ASP A 94 14.04 -6.96 -1.08
N ASP A 95 14.14 -6.16 -2.16
CA ASP A 95 13.64 -4.77 -2.17
C ASP A 95 12.14 -4.68 -1.86
N LEU A 96 11.38 -5.65 -2.39
CA LEU A 96 9.95 -5.78 -2.13
C LEU A 96 9.61 -6.58 -0.86
N GLN A 97 10.62 -7.01 -0.10
CA GLN A 97 10.49 -7.82 1.11
C GLN A 97 9.67 -9.11 0.91
N LEU A 98 9.74 -9.72 -0.27
CA LEU A 98 9.05 -10.98 -0.59
C LEU A 98 9.77 -12.18 0.05
N THR A 99 10.85 -11.94 0.80
CA THR A 99 11.48 -12.94 1.68
C THR A 99 10.61 -13.27 2.90
N LYS A 100 9.65 -12.41 3.23
CA LYS A 100 8.68 -12.62 4.31
C LYS A 100 7.54 -13.55 3.85
N PRO A 101 7.22 -14.63 4.59
CA PRO A 101 6.19 -15.60 4.20
C PRO A 101 4.84 -14.97 3.82
N GLU A 102 4.41 -13.95 4.57
CA GLU A 102 3.15 -13.25 4.35
C GLU A 102 3.11 -12.40 3.07
N ARG A 103 4.24 -12.24 2.37
CA ARG A 103 4.32 -11.49 1.11
C ARG A 103 4.65 -12.38 -0.10
N GLN A 104 4.80 -13.69 0.09
CA GLN A 104 5.21 -14.63 -0.96
C GLN A 104 4.06 -15.08 -1.87
N ALA A 105 2.81 -14.82 -1.48
CA ALA A 105 1.64 -15.04 -2.31
C ALA A 105 1.26 -13.76 -3.05
N LEU A 106 1.30 -13.83 -4.38
CA LEU A 106 1.03 -12.72 -5.29
C LEU A 106 -0.12 -13.07 -6.24
N GLU A 107 -0.82 -12.03 -6.66
CA GLU A 107 -1.82 -12.05 -7.71
C GLU A 107 -1.28 -11.23 -8.89
N LEU A 108 -1.28 -11.83 -10.07
CA LEU A 108 -1.05 -11.14 -11.32
C LEU A 108 -2.39 -10.55 -11.78
N VAL A 109 -2.45 -9.23 -11.92
CA VAL A 109 -3.61 -8.50 -12.42
C VAL A 109 -3.21 -7.75 -13.67
N LEU A 110 -4.05 -7.77 -14.69
CA LEU A 110 -3.83 -6.99 -15.91
C LEU A 110 -4.47 -5.62 -15.73
N GLN A 111 -3.69 -4.56 -15.93
CA GLN A 111 -4.13 -3.19 -15.64
C GLN A 111 -5.42 -2.80 -16.38
N ASP A 112 -5.61 -3.28 -17.61
CA ASP A 112 -6.80 -2.99 -18.42
C ASP A 112 -8.05 -3.75 -17.95
N GLU A 113 -7.86 -4.80 -17.14
CA GLU A 113 -8.93 -5.59 -16.53
C GLU A 113 -9.15 -5.21 -15.06
N GLU A 114 -8.38 -4.26 -14.51
CA GLU A 114 -8.56 -3.83 -13.14
C GLU A 114 -9.90 -3.08 -12.98
N PRO A 115 -10.79 -3.55 -12.08
CA PRO A 115 -12.08 -2.91 -11.92
C PRO A 115 -11.94 -1.54 -11.24
N GLU A 116 -12.57 -0.54 -11.87
CA GLU A 116 -12.84 0.74 -11.22
C GLU A 116 -14.02 0.59 -10.25
N VAL A 117 -13.84 1.11 -9.05
CA VAL A 117 -14.81 1.05 -7.97
C VAL A 117 -15.21 2.48 -7.60
N VAL A 118 -16.53 2.68 -7.47
CA VAL A 118 -17.12 3.99 -7.24
C VAL A 118 -17.70 4.04 -5.83
N PHE A 119 -17.38 5.09 -5.08
CA PHE A 119 -17.87 5.32 -3.72
C PHE A 119 -18.60 6.66 -3.63
N PRO A 120 -19.89 6.68 -3.26
CA PRO A 120 -20.53 7.94 -2.86
C PRO A 120 -19.83 8.46 -1.60
N ILE A 121 -19.47 9.73 -1.60
CA ILE A 121 -18.79 10.39 -0.48
C ILE A 121 -19.62 11.55 0.05
N ARG A 122 -19.58 11.77 1.37
CA ARG A 122 -20.23 12.91 2.01
C ARG A 122 -19.24 13.61 2.92
N ASP A 123 -19.13 14.92 2.80
CA ASP A 123 -18.19 15.71 3.60
C ASP A 123 -18.77 16.16 4.96
N GLN A 124 -17.96 16.88 5.76
CA GLN A 124 -18.40 17.38 7.07
C GLN A 124 -19.54 18.41 7.00
N TYR A 125 -19.72 19.07 5.85
CA TYR A 125 -20.76 20.08 5.62
C TYR A 125 -22.05 19.44 5.10
N GLY A 126 -21.99 18.19 4.63
CA GLY A 126 -23.11 17.46 4.04
C GLY A 126 -23.16 17.53 2.52
N ASN A 127 -22.11 18.06 1.87
CA ASN A 127 -21.99 17.99 0.42
C ASN A 127 -21.71 16.54 -0.01
N GLU A 128 -22.30 16.15 -1.12
CA GLU A 128 -22.14 14.82 -1.71
C GLU A 128 -21.30 14.91 -2.98
N ASP A 129 -20.45 13.91 -3.17
CA ASP A 129 -19.60 13.78 -4.35
C ASP A 129 -19.32 12.28 -4.58
N VAL A 130 -18.51 11.95 -5.58
CA VAL A 130 -18.20 10.58 -5.96
C VAL A 130 -16.69 10.36 -6.03
N LEU A 131 -16.19 9.39 -5.29
CA LEU A 131 -14.80 8.96 -5.33
C LEU A 131 -14.62 7.76 -6.26
N HIS A 132 -13.84 7.99 -7.31
CA HIS A 132 -13.43 6.98 -8.27
C HIS A 132 -12.07 6.40 -7.86
N ALA A 133 -12.03 5.12 -7.50
CA ALA A 133 -10.81 4.41 -7.09
C ALA A 133 -10.62 3.13 -7.91
N ARG A 134 -9.39 2.65 -8.01
CA ARG A 134 -9.11 1.32 -8.55
C ARG A 134 -9.02 0.30 -7.41
N LEU A 135 -9.50 -0.92 -7.64
CA LEU A 135 -9.73 -1.90 -6.57
C LEU A 135 -8.46 -2.26 -5.78
N TYR A 136 -7.28 -2.29 -6.42
CA TYR A 136 -6.02 -2.71 -5.79
C TYR A 136 -5.02 -1.57 -5.56
N HIS A 137 -5.33 -0.37 -6.04
CA HIS A 137 -4.52 0.82 -5.79
C HIS A 137 -4.89 1.51 -4.47
N PRO A 138 -3.92 2.12 -3.77
CA PRO A 138 -4.19 2.89 -2.57
C PRO A 138 -5.17 4.05 -2.80
N PHE A 139 -6.04 4.31 -1.82
CA PHE A 139 -6.95 5.47 -1.85
C PHE A 139 -6.22 6.81 -2.01
N LEU A 140 -4.94 6.90 -1.63
CA LEU A 140 -4.11 8.07 -1.82
C LEU A 140 -4.16 8.59 -3.27
N ASP A 141 -4.18 7.71 -4.27
CA ASP A 141 -4.22 8.13 -5.67
C ASP A 141 -5.59 8.65 -6.11
N ALA A 142 -6.66 8.11 -5.51
CA ALA A 142 -8.03 8.54 -5.75
C ALA A 142 -8.32 9.89 -5.07
N VAL A 143 -7.90 10.05 -3.81
CA VAL A 143 -8.15 11.26 -3.00
C VAL A 143 -7.38 12.48 -3.51
N LYS A 144 -6.21 12.30 -4.14
CA LYS A 144 -5.50 13.39 -4.83
C LYS A 144 -6.36 14.10 -5.88
N ARG A 145 -7.35 13.41 -6.47
CA ARG A 145 -8.28 13.99 -7.46
C ARG A 145 -9.42 14.78 -6.81
N LEU A 146 -9.72 14.50 -5.54
CA LEU A 146 -10.72 15.22 -4.75
C LEU A 146 -10.16 16.50 -4.09
N ALA A 147 -8.84 16.58 -3.98
CA ALA A 147 -8.14 17.74 -3.44
C ALA A 147 -8.22 18.89 -4.44
N GLU A 148 -8.67 20.06 -4.00
CA GLU A 148 -8.70 21.27 -4.82
C GLU A 148 -7.26 21.69 -5.20
N PRO A 149 -7.03 22.44 -6.30
CA PRO A 149 -5.69 22.93 -6.65
C PRO A 149 -5.03 23.80 -5.57
N THR A 150 -5.83 24.39 -4.67
CA THR A 150 -5.41 25.12 -3.47
C THR A 150 -5.12 24.23 -2.25
N ASP A 151 -5.45 22.93 -2.32
CA ASP A 151 -5.09 21.89 -1.34
C ASP A 151 -3.68 21.31 -1.59
N THR A 152 -2.82 22.04 -2.31
CA THR A 152 -1.46 21.60 -2.62
C THR A 152 -0.63 21.50 -1.35
N GLY A 153 -0.69 20.30 -0.76
CA GLY A 153 0.33 19.62 0.01
C GLY A 153 1.07 20.46 1.04
N ILE A 154 0.72 20.26 2.30
CA ILE A 154 1.61 20.63 3.41
C ILE A 154 2.92 19.85 3.23
N VAL A 155 4.03 20.58 3.21
CA VAL A 155 5.36 19.98 3.35
C VAL A 155 5.50 19.56 4.80
N VAL A 156 5.27 18.28 5.09
CA VAL A 156 5.53 17.75 6.42
C VAL A 156 7.04 17.56 6.56
N GLN A 157 7.70 18.47 7.29
CA GLN A 157 9.08 18.26 7.74
C GLN A 157 9.05 17.29 8.93
N GLN A 158 9.10 15.97 8.65
CA GLN A 158 9.41 15.01 9.70
C GLN A 158 10.89 15.15 10.08
N ALA A 159 11.16 15.44 11.36
CA ALA A 159 12.52 15.49 11.89
C ALA A 159 13.20 14.12 11.65
N GLY A 160 14.14 14.08 10.69
CA GLY A 160 14.96 12.90 10.40
C GLY A 160 14.74 12.22 9.05
N GLN A 161 13.79 12.65 8.21
CA GLN A 161 13.64 12.11 6.85
C GLN A 161 13.80 13.22 5.79
N GLN A 162 14.87 13.14 4.99
CA GLN A 162 15.06 13.98 3.82
C GLN A 162 14.13 13.51 2.69
N GLY A 163 12.91 14.03 2.67
CA GLY A 163 11.96 13.87 1.58
C GLY A 163 10.73 14.76 1.79
N GLN A 164 10.43 15.65 0.85
CA GLN A 164 9.16 16.40 0.86
C GLN A 164 8.03 15.45 0.47
N GLN A 165 7.29 14.94 1.45
CA GLN A 165 6.09 14.14 1.20
C GLN A 165 4.87 15.04 1.32
N THR A 166 4.18 15.29 0.20
CA THR A 166 2.89 15.99 0.20
C THR A 166 1.83 15.05 0.74
N VAL A 167 1.34 15.36 1.93
CA VAL A 167 0.28 14.57 2.58
C VAL A 167 -1.06 15.21 2.21
N PRO A 168 -2.04 14.45 1.68
CA PRO A 168 -3.36 14.99 1.38
C PRO A 168 -4.03 15.50 2.66
N GLU A 169 -4.66 16.67 2.55
CA GLU A 169 -5.34 17.35 3.66
C GLU A 169 -6.75 16.79 3.95
N ILE A 170 -6.91 15.48 3.71
CA ILE A 170 -8.19 14.79 3.68
C ILE A 170 -8.04 13.44 4.41
N ASP A 171 -9.03 13.09 5.24
CA ASP A 171 -9.21 11.75 5.79
C ASP A 171 -10.48 11.08 5.26
N LEU A 172 -10.43 9.76 5.11
CA LEU A 172 -11.57 8.92 4.70
C LEU A 172 -12.07 8.07 5.87
N TYR A 173 -13.38 7.87 5.91
CA TYR A 173 -14.05 7.04 6.92
C TYR A 173 -15.15 6.19 6.32
N ARG A 174 -15.44 5.06 6.95
CA ARG A 174 -16.65 4.30 6.67
C ARG A 174 -17.87 4.99 7.28
N ALA A 175 -18.95 5.15 6.51
CA ALA A 175 -20.18 5.75 7.04
C ALA A 175 -20.88 4.86 8.10
N SER A 176 -20.67 3.55 8.05
CA SER A 176 -21.32 2.59 8.96
C SER A 176 -20.96 2.79 10.43
N ASP A 177 -19.69 3.10 10.71
CA ASP A 177 -19.16 3.16 12.07
C ASP A 177 -18.18 4.30 12.33
N VAL A 178 -17.94 5.15 11.31
CA VAL A 178 -16.98 6.27 11.35
C VAL A 178 -15.57 5.78 11.69
N SER A 179 -15.22 4.57 11.25
CA SER A 179 -13.86 4.04 11.36
C SER A 179 -12.96 4.65 10.27
N PRO A 180 -11.71 5.00 10.60
CA PRO A 180 -10.79 5.59 9.63
C PRO A 180 -10.36 4.56 8.58
N ILE A 181 -10.22 5.04 7.35
CA ILE A 181 -9.69 4.28 6.22
C ILE A 181 -8.28 4.79 5.95
N SER A 182 -7.30 3.88 6.03
CA SER A 182 -5.92 4.20 5.68
C SER A 182 -5.82 4.51 4.19
N LEU A 183 -5.35 5.71 3.85
CA LEU A 183 -5.14 6.10 2.44
C LEU A 183 -4.05 5.28 1.74
N GLN A 184 -3.22 4.55 2.50
CA GLN A 184 -2.18 3.66 1.98
C GLN A 184 -2.73 2.27 1.59
N ASN A 185 -3.95 1.96 1.99
CA ASN A 185 -4.60 0.71 1.67
C ASN A 185 -5.48 0.87 0.43
N SER A 186 -5.63 -0.20 -0.33
CA SER A 186 -6.58 -0.28 -1.43
C SER A 186 -8.02 -0.53 -0.94
N PRO A 187 -9.03 -0.27 -1.78
CA PRO A 187 -10.41 -0.67 -1.49
C PRO A 187 -10.53 -2.17 -1.13
N ALA A 188 -9.87 -3.05 -1.88
CA ALA A 188 -9.86 -4.49 -1.59
C ALA A 188 -9.20 -4.83 -0.25
N ALA A 189 -8.09 -4.18 0.09
CA ALA A 189 -7.40 -4.35 1.37
C ALA A 189 -8.28 -3.93 2.55
N CYS A 190 -9.08 -2.90 2.34
CA CYS A 190 -10.08 -2.43 3.28
C CYS A 190 -11.38 -3.24 3.23
N GLY A 191 -11.51 -4.27 2.39
CA GLY A 191 -12.74 -5.07 2.25
C GLY A 191 -13.96 -4.24 1.86
N LEU A 192 -13.75 -3.13 1.14
CA LEU A 192 -14.81 -2.23 0.69
C LEU A 192 -15.35 -2.67 -0.66
N GLN A 193 -16.67 -2.60 -0.80
CA GLN A 193 -17.40 -2.86 -2.03
C GLN A 193 -17.85 -1.56 -2.67
N GLY A 194 -17.95 -1.55 -4.01
CA GLY A 194 -18.48 -0.40 -4.73
C GLY A 194 -19.90 -0.05 -4.30
N GLY A 195 -20.17 1.25 -4.21
CA GLY A 195 -21.45 1.79 -3.76
C GLY A 195 -21.55 2.01 -2.25
N GLU A 196 -20.57 1.56 -1.45
CA GLU A 196 -20.53 1.89 -0.03
C GLU A 196 -20.35 3.39 0.20
N GLN A 197 -21.17 3.97 1.09
CA GLN A 197 -21.04 5.38 1.48
C GLN A 197 -19.79 5.56 2.34
N LEU A 198 -18.92 6.48 1.89
CA LEU A 198 -17.79 6.95 2.69
C LEU A 198 -18.04 8.36 3.20
N LEU A 199 -17.34 8.72 4.26
CA LEU A 199 -17.29 10.07 4.78
C LEU A 199 -15.90 10.64 4.54
N VAL A 200 -15.85 11.93 4.21
CA VAL A 200 -14.63 12.66 3.90
C VAL A 200 -14.50 13.81 4.89
N TYR A 201 -13.38 13.87 5.61
CA TYR A 201 -13.05 15.02 6.44
C TYR A 201 -11.94 15.84 5.78
N LYS A 202 -12.29 17.02 5.26
CA LYS A 202 -11.34 17.96 4.64
C LYS A 202 -10.77 18.91 5.70
N PHE A 203 -9.81 18.45 6.49
CA PHE A 203 -9.28 19.22 7.62
C PHE A 203 -8.50 20.46 7.19
N GLY A 204 -7.80 20.43 6.04
CA GLY A 204 -7.07 21.60 5.53
C GLY A 204 -8.02 22.74 5.18
N ARG A 205 -9.12 22.42 4.48
CA ARG A 205 -10.21 23.36 4.20
C ARG A 205 -10.84 23.93 5.48
N ALA A 206 -11.14 23.06 6.46
CA ALA A 206 -11.72 23.50 7.73
C ALA A 206 -10.79 24.49 8.47
N SER A 207 -9.48 24.22 8.50
CA SER A 207 -8.49 25.12 9.10
C SER A 207 -8.42 26.47 8.36
N ARG A 208 -8.32 26.46 7.02
CA ARG A 208 -8.28 27.71 6.24
C ARG A 208 -9.52 28.56 6.43
N GLU A 209 -10.71 27.97 6.37
CA GLU A 209 -11.98 28.67 6.60
C GLU A 209 -12.02 29.30 8.01
N HIS A 210 -11.56 28.57 9.04
CA HIS A 210 -11.51 29.09 10.41
C HIS A 210 -10.61 30.34 10.52
N TRP A 211 -9.40 30.28 9.97
CA TRP A 211 -8.45 31.39 10.07
C TRP A 211 -8.85 32.60 9.22
N GLN A 212 -9.46 32.35 8.06
CA GLN A 212 -10.02 33.41 7.23
C GLN A 212 -11.12 34.19 7.97
N GLN A 213 -12.02 33.50 8.68
CA GLN A 213 -13.07 34.13 9.49
C GLN A 213 -12.50 34.96 10.67
N LYS A 214 -11.32 34.61 11.16
CA LYS A 214 -10.60 35.37 12.20
C LYS A 214 -9.79 36.55 11.65
N GLY A 215 -9.86 36.81 10.34
CA GLY A 215 -9.09 37.88 9.69
C GLY A 215 -7.60 37.59 9.61
N LEU A 216 -7.21 36.31 9.70
CA LEU A 216 -5.83 35.84 9.54
C LEU A 216 -5.71 35.09 8.21
N PRO A 217 -5.61 35.79 7.06
CA PRO A 217 -5.42 35.14 5.77
C PRO A 217 -4.01 34.53 5.69
N ASP A 218 -3.92 33.22 5.48
CA ASP A 218 -2.72 32.48 5.07
C ASP A 218 -1.40 32.74 5.85
N ALA A 219 -1.48 33.22 7.10
CA ALA A 219 -0.32 33.37 7.97
C ALA A 219 0.09 32.03 8.61
N SER A 220 0.60 31.13 7.76
CA SER A 220 1.84 30.37 7.95
C SER A 220 2.13 29.78 9.34
N LYS A 221 1.16 29.20 10.02
CA LYS A 221 1.50 28.16 11.00
C LYS A 221 1.61 26.85 10.24
N PRO A 222 2.75 26.15 10.30
CA PRO A 222 2.83 24.80 9.76
C PRO A 222 1.73 24.00 10.46
N ILE A 223 0.80 23.47 9.67
CA ILE A 223 -0.31 22.73 10.23
C ILE A 223 0.28 21.54 10.97
N THR A 224 0.12 21.55 12.29
CA THR A 224 0.66 20.53 13.16
C THR A 224 -0.48 19.56 13.45
N PHE A 225 -0.28 18.30 13.07
CA PHE A 225 -1.31 17.29 13.21
C PHE A 225 -1.06 16.42 14.43
N SER A 226 -2.14 16.05 15.08
CA SER A 226 -2.17 14.88 15.97
C SER A 226 -3.28 13.96 15.51
N GLY A 227 -3.01 12.65 15.57
CA GLY A 227 -4.06 11.66 15.49
C GLY A 227 -4.89 11.73 16.77
N LEU A 228 -6.17 12.04 16.64
CA LEU A 228 -7.09 12.07 17.76
C LEU A 228 -7.77 10.72 17.94
N TYR A 229 -7.88 10.28 19.20
CA TYR A 229 -8.67 9.12 19.58
C TYR A 229 -9.96 9.60 20.22
N ILE A 230 -11.09 9.17 19.67
CA ILE A 230 -12.41 9.47 20.25
C ILE A 230 -13.02 8.16 20.73
N SER A 231 -13.52 8.16 21.96
CA SER A 231 -14.33 7.08 22.52
C SER A 231 -15.75 7.59 22.73
N ASP A 232 -16.75 6.77 22.39
CA ASP A 232 -18.16 7.09 22.57
C ASP A 232 -18.95 5.87 23.08
N TYR A 233 -20.16 6.11 23.58
CA TYR A 233 -21.01 5.06 24.14
C TYR A 233 -21.50 4.05 23.11
N LYS A 234 -21.72 4.46 21.84
CA LYS A 234 -22.10 3.56 20.74
C LYS A 234 -20.95 2.62 20.34
N ASN A 235 -19.71 2.99 20.67
CA ASN A 235 -18.48 2.17 20.55
C ASN A 235 -18.05 1.55 21.89
N GLN A 236 -18.93 1.48 22.89
CA GLN A 236 -18.62 0.90 24.21
C GLN A 236 -17.38 1.53 24.88
N PHE A 237 -17.16 2.82 24.64
CA PHE A 237 -15.99 3.57 25.10
C PHE A 237 -14.64 3.02 24.64
N GLN A 238 -14.61 2.21 23.58
CA GLN A 238 -13.35 1.83 22.92
C GLN A 238 -12.84 3.02 22.11
N GLY A 239 -11.69 3.56 22.50
CA GLY A 239 -11.04 4.66 21.77
C GLY A 239 -10.58 4.19 20.40
N ARG A 240 -11.04 4.85 19.34
CA ARG A 240 -10.59 4.61 17.97
C ARG A 240 -9.83 5.83 17.46
N PRO A 241 -8.73 5.64 16.70
CA PRO A 241 -8.17 6.76 15.97
C PRO A 241 -9.25 7.23 15.01
N VAL A 242 -9.55 8.53 15.00
CA VAL A 242 -10.58 9.05 14.10
C VAL A 242 -9.92 10.07 13.20
N PHE A 243 -9.54 11.23 13.70
CA PHE A 243 -9.20 12.35 12.82
C PHE A 243 -7.75 12.81 12.94
N ARG A 244 -7.17 13.19 11.81
CA ARG A 244 -6.11 14.21 11.82
C ARG A 244 -6.77 15.57 11.95
N HIS A 245 -6.27 16.36 12.89
CA HIS A 245 -6.77 17.70 13.16
C HIS A 245 -5.62 18.67 13.32
N ASP A 246 -5.83 19.89 12.83
CA ASP A 246 -4.92 21.00 13.07
C ASP A 246 -4.97 21.39 14.55
N LEU A 247 -3.88 21.19 15.27
CA LEU A 247 -3.77 21.55 16.69
C LEU A 247 -3.95 23.04 16.97
N SER A 248 -3.84 23.89 15.95
CA SER A 248 -4.09 25.32 16.08
C SER A 248 -5.58 25.69 16.03
N MET A 249 -6.45 24.77 15.59
CA MET A 249 -7.89 24.99 15.47
C MET A 249 -8.66 24.42 16.69
N PRO A 250 -9.75 25.07 17.16
CA PRO A 250 -10.69 24.47 18.11
C PRO A 250 -11.11 23.04 17.71
N LEU A 251 -11.39 22.19 18.70
CA LEU A 251 -11.86 20.81 18.46
C LEU A 251 -13.35 20.76 18.12
N GLU A 252 -14.09 21.80 18.46
CA GLU A 252 -15.54 21.89 18.33
C GLU A 252 -16.04 21.56 16.90
N PRO A 253 -15.46 22.07 15.80
CA PRO A 253 -15.90 21.70 14.45
C PRO A 253 -15.72 20.21 14.15
N LEU A 254 -14.62 19.61 14.62
CA LEU A 254 -14.33 18.20 14.43
C LEU A 254 -15.27 17.33 15.26
N LEU A 255 -15.50 17.69 16.52
CA LEU A 255 -16.44 16.98 17.39
C LEU A 255 -17.87 17.09 16.86
N ALA A 256 -18.28 18.26 16.35
CA ALA A 256 -19.58 18.44 15.73
C ALA A 256 -19.74 17.54 14.48
N ALA A 257 -18.72 17.47 13.62
CA ALA A 257 -18.72 16.57 12.47
C ALA A 257 -18.80 15.10 12.89
N TYR A 258 -18.00 14.69 13.88
CA TYR A 258 -18.03 13.33 14.44
C TYR A 258 -19.40 12.97 15.00
N CYS A 259 -19.96 13.81 15.87
CA CYS A 259 -21.27 13.60 16.49
C CYS A 259 -22.36 13.50 15.42
N LYS A 260 -22.37 14.40 14.43
CA LYS A 260 -23.30 14.36 13.30
C LYS A 260 -23.20 13.05 12.52
N TRP A 261 -22.00 12.60 12.19
CA TRP A 261 -21.80 11.34 11.45
C TRP A 261 -22.14 10.10 12.28
N ARG A 262 -21.92 10.14 13.60
CA ARG A 262 -22.32 9.08 14.53
C ARG A 262 -23.80 9.14 14.91
N GLY A 263 -24.53 10.20 14.56
CA GLY A 263 -25.89 10.46 15.03
C GLY A 263 -25.95 10.56 16.57
N ILE A 264 -25.01 11.28 17.16
CA ILE A 264 -24.98 11.62 18.58
C ILE A 264 -25.44 13.08 18.68
N ASP A 265 -26.51 13.31 19.42
CA ASP A 265 -27.04 14.65 19.72
C ASP A 265 -26.31 15.28 20.92
#